data_AF-A8A8G9-F1
#
_entry.id   AF-A8A8G9-F1
#
_cell.length_a   1.000
_cell.length_b   1.000
_cell.length_c   1.000
_cell.angle_alpha   90.00
_cell.angle_beta   90.00
_cell.angle_gamma   90.00
#
_symmetry.space_group_name_H-M   'P 1'
#
loop_
_entity.id
_entity.type
_entity.pdbx_description
1 polymer ?
#
loop_
_entity_poly.entity_id
_entity_poly.type
_entity_poly.pdbx_seq_one_letter_code
_entity_poly.pdbx_strand_id
1 'polypeptide(L)'
;MGVDEYVEASERQSELLEELKKIIKSLEEAPADFELNQRIREILDELGVLRKKLLELSKLEPVGDAALLQEFYKLVGVFDERDALEELLKLALKGKVDVSPDEIASHIKEIKKFEKSLE
;
A
#
# COMPACT_ATOMS: atom_id res chain seq x y z
N MET A 1 1.28 -8.80 22.88
CA MET A 1 0.24 -9.09 21.88
C MET A 1 0.19 -8.08 20.72
N GLY A 2 1.11 -7.11 20.58
CA GLY A 2 1.06 -6.14 19.46
C GLY A 2 2.14 -6.27 18.39
N VAL A 3 3.18 -7.08 18.62
CA VAL A 3 4.35 -7.18 17.71
C VAL A 3 4.08 -8.18 16.59
N ASP A 4 3.61 -9.38 16.92
CA ASP A 4 3.31 -10.43 15.92
C ASP A 4 2.27 -9.95 14.90
N GLU A 5 1.20 -9.29 15.39
CA GLU A 5 0.15 -8.76 14.54
C GLU A 5 0.64 -7.61 13.63
N TYR A 6 1.63 -6.83 14.09
CA TYR A 6 2.25 -5.79 13.28
C TYR A 6 3.14 -6.38 12.19
N VAL A 7 3.92 -7.41 12.53
CA VAL A 7 4.76 -8.14 11.58
C VAL A 7 3.91 -8.79 10.50
N GLU A 8 2.87 -9.53 10.89
CA GLU A 8 1.94 -10.18 9.94
C GLU A 8 1.27 -9.16 9.00
N ALA A 9 0.82 -8.02 9.53
CA ALA A 9 0.23 -6.96 8.71
C ALA A 9 1.25 -6.33 7.75
N SER A 10 2.51 -6.19 8.16
CA SER A 10 3.59 -5.62 7.35
C SER A 10 4.06 -6.59 6.26
N GLU A 11 4.14 -7.88 6.57
CA GLU A 11 4.44 -8.94 5.60
C GLU A 11 3.34 -9.00 4.54
N ARG A 12 2.07 -9.00 4.97
CA ARG A 12 0.94 -8.99 4.03
C ARG A 12 0.91 -7.74 3.15
N GLN A 13 1.23 -6.57 3.71
CA GLN A 13 1.37 -5.34 2.93
C GLN A 13 2.46 -5.52 1.86
N SER A 14 3.60 -6.08 2.22
CA SER A 14 4.73 -6.31 1.31
C SER A 14 4.36 -7.25 0.16
N GLU A 15 3.63 -8.35 0.44
CA GLU A 15 3.13 -9.26 -0.59
C GLU A 15 2.22 -8.57 -1.61
N LEU A 16 1.26 -7.78 -1.12
CA LEU A 16 0.31 -7.03 -1.96
C LEU A 16 1.04 -5.98 -2.80
N LEU A 17 2.07 -5.33 -2.26
CA LEU A 17 2.90 -4.38 -3.00
C LEU A 17 3.71 -5.06 -4.10
N GLU A 18 4.29 -6.22 -3.84
CA GLU A 18 4.98 -6.99 -4.87
C GLU A 18 4.04 -7.40 -6.00
N GLU A 19 2.83 -7.84 -5.66
CA GLU A 19 1.81 -8.18 -6.64
C GLU A 19 1.39 -6.95 -7.47
N LEU A 20 1.12 -5.82 -6.81
CA LEU A 20 0.74 -4.58 -7.48
C LEU A 20 1.85 -4.09 -8.43
N LYS A 21 3.12 -4.13 -8.00
CA LYS A 21 4.27 -3.77 -8.84
C LYS A 21 4.39 -4.68 -10.07
N LYS A 22 4.11 -5.98 -9.93
CA LYS A 22 4.06 -6.91 -11.08
C LYS A 22 2.93 -6.56 -12.04
N ILE A 23 1.74 -6.25 -11.52
CA ILE A 23 0.60 -5.82 -12.33
C ILE A 23 0.95 -4.51 -13.07
N ILE A 24 1.46 -3.49 -12.38
CA ILE A 24 1.89 -2.21 -12.95
C ILE A 24 2.85 -2.43 -14.12
N LYS A 25 3.85 -3.30 -13.95
CA LYS A 25 4.80 -3.64 -15.02
C LYS A 25 4.09 -4.26 -16.24
N SER A 26 3.16 -5.19 -16.03
CA SER A 26 2.37 -5.77 -17.12
C SER A 26 1.52 -4.73 -17.86
N LEU A 27 1.06 -3.69 -17.16
CA LEU A 27 0.22 -2.62 -17.72
C LEU A 27 0.99 -1.67 -18.66
N GLU A 28 2.31 -1.63 -18.56
CA GLU A 28 3.16 -0.90 -19.50
C GLU A 28 2.98 -1.47 -20.93
N GLU A 29 2.85 -2.78 -21.04
CA GLU A 29 2.71 -3.51 -22.31
C GLU A 29 1.27 -3.47 -22.84
N ALA A 30 0.26 -3.77 -22.00
CA ALA A 30 -1.15 -3.86 -22.42
C ALA A 30 -2.10 -3.24 -21.37
N PRO A 31 -3.28 -2.71 -21.76
CA PRO A 31 -4.30 -2.31 -20.79
C PRO A 31 -4.80 -3.49 -19.95
N ALA A 32 -5.27 -3.23 -18.73
CA ALA A 32 -5.90 -4.21 -17.86
C ALA A 32 -7.19 -4.75 -18.49
N ASP A 33 -7.38 -6.06 -18.39
CA ASP A 33 -8.67 -6.70 -18.63
C ASP A 33 -9.56 -6.61 -17.38
N PHE A 34 -10.73 -7.23 -17.44
CA PHE A 34 -11.69 -7.21 -16.34
C PHE A 34 -11.13 -7.85 -15.06
N GLU A 35 -10.45 -8.99 -15.16
CA GLU A 35 -9.92 -9.72 -14.01
C GLU A 35 -8.80 -8.92 -13.33
N LEU A 36 -7.88 -8.34 -14.10
CA LEU A 36 -6.84 -7.47 -13.56
C LEU A 36 -7.41 -6.22 -12.88
N ASN A 37 -8.43 -5.59 -13.46
CA ASN A 37 -9.07 -4.44 -12.83
C ASN A 37 -9.75 -4.79 -11.50
N GLN A 38 -10.42 -5.95 -11.42
CA GLN A 38 -10.96 -6.44 -10.16
C GLN A 38 -9.85 -6.67 -9.14
N ARG A 39 -8.75 -7.34 -9.55
CA ARG A 39 -7.64 -7.63 -8.66
C ARG A 39 -6.96 -6.37 -8.14
N ILE A 40 -6.79 -5.35 -8.98
CA ILE A 40 -6.24 -4.05 -8.54
C ILE A 40 -7.12 -3.43 -7.46
N ARG A 41 -8.45 -3.43 -7.61
CA ARG A 41 -9.36 -2.88 -6.60
C ARG A 41 -9.28 -3.66 -5.28
N GLU A 42 -9.24 -4.99 -5.33
CA GLU A 42 -9.05 -5.83 -4.14
C GLU A 42 -7.75 -5.49 -3.41
N ILE A 43 -6.64 -5.35 -4.16
CA ILE A 43 -5.34 -4.98 -3.58
C ILE A 43 -5.43 -3.60 -2.92
N LEU A 44 -6.04 -2.60 -3.57
CA LEU A 44 -6.19 -1.25 -3.02
C LEU A 44 -7.02 -1.24 -1.73
N ASP A 45 -8.11 -2.01 -1.69
CA ASP A 45 -8.95 -2.16 -0.51
C ASP A 45 -8.20 -2.84 0.64
N GLU A 46 -7.53 -3.97 0.38
CA GLU A 46 -6.72 -4.69 1.37
C GLU A 46 -5.60 -3.81 1.93
N LEU A 47 -4.87 -3.12 1.05
CA LEU A 47 -3.83 -2.18 1.44
C LEU A 47 -4.39 -1.03 2.29
N GLY A 48 -5.58 -0.52 1.97
CA GLY A 48 -6.29 0.48 2.78
C GLY A 48 -6.60 0.00 4.20
N VAL A 49 -7.04 -1.26 4.34
CA VAL A 49 -7.30 -1.89 5.65
C VAL A 49 -6.00 -2.07 6.44
N LEU A 50 -4.97 -2.62 5.81
CA LEU A 50 -3.67 -2.87 6.45
C LEU A 50 -3.02 -1.57 6.93
N ARG A 51 -3.10 -0.49 6.15
CA ARG A 51 -2.62 0.84 6.56
C ARG A 51 -3.24 1.30 7.88
N LYS A 52 -4.56 1.17 8.01
CA LYS A 52 -5.29 1.59 9.22
C LYS A 52 -4.86 0.73 10.41
N LYS A 53 -4.75 -0.58 10.19
CA LYS A 53 -4.27 -1.54 11.19
C LYS A 53 -2.85 -1.23 11.65
N LEU A 54 -1.91 -1.03 10.73
CA LEU A 54 -0.52 -0.68 11.02
C LEU A 54 -0.42 0.65 11.77
N LEU A 55 -1.22 1.66 11.38
CA LEU A 55 -1.30 2.93 12.10
C LEU A 55 -1.82 2.76 13.53
N GLU A 56 -2.86 1.95 13.75
CA GLU A 56 -3.39 1.67 15.09
C GLU A 56 -2.36 0.94 15.96
N LEU A 57 -1.76 -0.13 15.44
CA LEU A 57 -0.72 -0.89 16.11
C LEU A 57 0.53 -0.04 16.41
N SER A 58 0.82 0.92 15.53
CA SER A 58 1.96 1.82 15.71
C SER A 58 1.82 2.85 16.83
N LYS A 59 0.61 3.07 17.34
CA LYS A 59 0.34 3.95 18.48
C LYS A 59 0.55 3.25 19.82
N LEU A 60 0.70 1.93 19.82
CA LEU A 60 1.05 1.16 21.00
C LEU A 60 2.56 1.29 21.23
N GLU A 61 3.00 1.57 22.47
CA GLU A 61 4.44 1.68 22.78
C GLU A 61 5.16 0.37 22.43
N PRO A 62 6.07 0.36 21.44
CA PRO A 62 6.86 -0.82 21.14
C PRO A 62 7.96 -0.98 22.20
N VAL A 63 8.20 -2.22 22.63
CA VAL A 63 9.28 -2.54 23.58
C VAL A 63 10.32 -3.38 22.83
N GLY A 64 11.60 -2.97 22.89
CA GLY A 64 12.73 -3.73 22.33
C GLY A 64 12.80 -3.76 20.80
N ASP A 65 13.20 -4.89 20.22
CA ASP A 65 13.44 -5.09 18.78
C ASP A 65 12.20 -4.80 17.90
N ALA A 66 11.01 -4.85 18.50
CA ALA A 66 9.77 -4.47 17.87
C ALA A 66 9.73 -2.99 17.44
N ALA A 67 10.44 -2.10 18.14
CA ALA A 67 10.49 -0.68 17.79
C ALA A 67 11.27 -0.45 16.48
N LEU A 68 12.40 -1.15 16.32
CA LEU A 68 13.23 -1.09 15.11
C LEU A 68 12.53 -1.73 13.90
N LEU A 69 11.85 -2.85 14.09
CA LEU A 69 11.02 -3.49 13.06
C LEU A 69 9.82 -2.61 12.67
N GLN A 70 9.17 -1.98 13.65
CA GLN A 70 8.08 -1.04 13.39
C GLN A 70 8.56 0.18 12.59
N GLU A 71 9.67 0.80 12.97
CA GLU A 71 10.29 1.91 12.25
C GLU A 71 10.66 1.53 10.81
N PHE A 72 11.28 0.36 10.61
CA PHE A 72 11.67 -0.11 9.28
C PHE A 72 10.46 -0.30 8.36
N TYR A 73 9.44 -1.02 8.81
CA TYR A 73 8.23 -1.26 8.01
C TYR A 73 7.38 -0.01 7.83
N LYS A 74 7.37 0.90 8.81
CA LYS A 74 6.73 2.22 8.72
C LYS A 74 7.31 3.06 7.60
N LEU A 75 8.64 3.10 7.48
CA LEU A 75 9.28 3.97 6.49
C LEU A 75 9.26 3.29 5.12
N VAL A 76 9.77 2.06 5.01
CA VAL A 76 9.93 1.39 3.72
C VAL A 76 8.58 1.03 3.10
N GLY A 77 7.66 0.45 3.86
CA GLY A 77 6.35 0.02 3.34
C GLY A 77 5.49 1.20 2.88
N VAL A 78 5.54 2.32 3.59
CA VAL A 78 4.74 3.51 3.27
C VAL A 78 5.27 4.22 2.02
N PHE A 79 6.60 4.38 1.89
CA PHE A 79 7.20 4.97 0.69
C PHE A 79 7.00 4.09 -0.53
N ASP A 80 7.24 2.78 -0.42
CA ASP A 80 7.07 1.84 -1.52
C ASP A 80 5.61 1.79 -2.01
N GLU A 81 4.66 1.83 -1.08
CA GLU A 81 3.26 1.87 -1.45
C GLU A 81 2.88 3.18 -2.14
N ARG A 82 3.35 4.33 -1.63
CA ARG A 82 3.10 5.61 -2.28
C ARG A 82 3.60 5.60 -3.71
N ASP A 83 4.82 5.15 -3.92
CA ASP A 83 5.46 5.16 -5.22
C ASP A 83 4.71 4.23 -6.20
N ALA A 84 4.29 3.04 -5.75
CA ALA A 84 3.45 2.13 -6.54
C ALA A 84 2.09 2.75 -6.90
N LEU A 85 1.42 3.44 -5.96
CA LEU A 85 0.15 4.12 -6.25
C LEU A 85 0.33 5.31 -7.20
N GLU A 86 1.43 6.06 -7.10
CA GLU A 86 1.73 7.16 -8.03
C GLU A 86 1.99 6.64 -9.45
N GLU A 87 2.60 5.46 -9.60
CA GLU A 87 2.71 4.77 -10.89
C GLU A 87 1.36 4.29 -11.42
N LEU A 88 0.54 3.65 -10.56
CA LEU A 88 -0.80 3.21 -10.92
C LEU A 88 -1.69 4.39 -11.36
N LEU A 89 -1.59 5.54 -10.69
CA LEU A 89 -2.30 6.76 -11.05
C LEU A 89 -1.92 7.25 -12.45
N LYS A 90 -0.63 7.23 -12.81
CA LYS A 90 -0.18 7.57 -14.16
C LYS A 90 -0.77 6.64 -15.21
N LEU A 91 -0.92 5.35 -14.89
CA LEU A 91 -1.54 4.36 -15.78
C LEU A 91 -3.05 4.58 -15.91
N ALA A 92 -3.74 4.88 -14.81
CA ALA A 92 -5.17 5.22 -14.80
C ALA A 92 -5.46 6.46 -15.66
N LEU A 93 -4.64 7.52 -15.54
CA LEU A 93 -4.75 8.72 -16.37
C LEU A 93 -4.50 8.46 -17.86
N LYS A 94 -3.78 7.39 -18.20
CA LYS A 94 -3.58 6.92 -19.58
C LYS A 94 -4.67 5.96 -20.06
N GLY A 95 -5.68 5.67 -19.23
CA GLY A 95 -6.75 4.72 -19.55
C GLY A 95 -6.30 3.26 -19.60
N LYS A 96 -5.18 2.92 -18.93
CA LYS A 96 -4.67 1.55 -18.87
C LYS A 96 -5.38 0.68 -17.84
N VAL A 97 -6.11 1.29 -16.91
CA VAL A 97 -6.92 0.61 -15.87
C VAL A 97 -8.28 1.28 -15.76
N ASP A 98 -9.29 0.52 -15.36
CA ASP A 98 -10.67 0.96 -15.09
C ASP A 98 -10.86 1.33 -13.60
N VAL A 99 -9.77 1.60 -12.89
CA VAL A 99 -9.81 2.17 -11.54
C VAL A 99 -9.77 3.69 -11.67
N SER A 100 -10.66 4.38 -10.98
CA SER A 100 -10.75 5.84 -11.08
C SER A 100 -9.46 6.50 -10.57
N PRO A 101 -8.89 7.48 -11.30
CA PRO A 101 -7.78 8.29 -10.80
C PRO A 101 -8.08 8.94 -9.44
N ASP A 102 -9.34 9.33 -9.19
CA ASP A 102 -9.76 9.95 -7.92
C ASP A 102 -9.69 8.96 -6.76
N GLU A 103 -10.00 7.69 -7.01
CA GLU A 103 -9.92 6.61 -6.04
C GLU A 103 -8.46 6.38 -5.63
N ILE A 104 -7.57 6.20 -6.61
CA ILE A 104 -6.13 6.03 -6.38
C ILE A 104 -5.55 7.27 -5.67
N ALA A 105 -5.94 8.48 -6.08
CA ALA A 105 -5.51 9.71 -5.44
C ALA A 105 -5.96 9.81 -3.97
N SER A 106 -7.12 9.25 -3.62
CA SER A 106 -7.58 9.15 -2.24
C SER A 106 -6.64 8.27 -1.41
N HIS A 107 -6.25 7.10 -1.91
CA HIS A 107 -5.28 6.23 -1.24
C HIS A 107 -3.91 6.91 -1.05
N ILE A 108 -3.39 7.59 -2.08
CA ILE A 108 -2.14 8.37 -1.97
C ILE A 108 -2.25 9.45 -0.88
N LYS A 109 -3.39 10.13 -0.79
CA LYS A 109 -3.63 11.15 0.23
C LYS A 109 -3.66 10.55 1.64
N GLU A 110 -4.21 9.35 1.80
CA GLU A 110 -4.17 8.62 3.07
C GLU A 110 -2.74 8.23 3.45
N ILE A 111 -1.93 7.76 2.50
CA ILE A 111 -0.50 7.51 2.73
C ILE A 111 0.22 8.76 3.20
N LYS A 112 0.05 9.88 2.48
CA LYS A 112 0.74 11.13 2.83
C LYS A 112 0.34 11.65 4.22
N LYS A 113 -0.86 11.33 4.69
CA LYS A 113 -1.26 11.61 6.09
C LYS A 113 -0.56 10.65 7.06
N PHE A 114 -0.43 9.38 6.70
CA PHE A 114 0.29 8.41 7.51
C PHE A 114 1.77 8.78 7.63
N GLU A 115 2.45 9.09 6.51
CA GLU A 115 3.84 9.59 6.49
C GLU A 115 4.03 10.76 7.47
N LYS A 116 3.15 11.76 7.42
CA LYS A 116 3.22 12.92 8.33
C LYS A 116 2.99 12.60 9.81
N SER A 117 2.34 11.47 10.12
CA SER A 117 2.18 11.02 11.51
C SER A 117 3.38 10.23 12.02
N LEU A 118 4.35 9.94 11.15
CA LEU A 118 5.61 9.29 11.48
C LEU A 118 6.75 10.29 11.75
N GLU A 119 6.60 11.54 11.31
CA GLU A 119 7.50 12.68 11.62
C GLU A 119 7.22 13.28 13.00
#